data_AF-A0A366FE37-F1
#
_entry.id   AF-A0A366FE37-F1
#
_cell.length_a   1.000
_cell.length_b   1.000
_cell.length_c   1.000
_cell.angle_alpha   90.00
_cell.angle_beta   90.00
_cell.angle_gamma   90.00
#
_symmetry.space_group_name_H-M   'P 1'
#
loop_
_entity.id
_entity.type
_entity.pdbx_description
1 polymer ?
#
loop_
_entity_poly.entity_id
_entity_poly.type
_entity_poly.pdbx_seq_one_letter_code
_entity_poly.pdbx_strand_id
1 'polypeptide(L)'
;MNDLPPPDTRTPPRAILDPRRGDFENDHSAPKQRSLLAIAGSLIGEISLPKLAAIWTAQILAPAVLLGFAPLFLTGWIGEAASRLAEATGIVLAAVPITVAVATAYGWRPVLRLIEENFWSLNALAVQPGYAFWREAIRHLTERWLGGRTGPKLARMRSVACAAAGVILFVLAAGVAVLVWPATRWIGSVADLASPRHLLLPTIANTIVVMSAYLAIASLIWGVVEAFADQPLDLAPAAPPPGARVWRVAHLSDVHVVGERFGTRIESGRAGARGNGRFERALERLAAVHAADPVDLVLFTGDMTDAGTSAEWEEFLAILGRFPALAARALVLPGNHDVNIVDRANPARLDLPFSPMKALRRMRTLSAIAAVQGDRVFTSLLPARGEKVRMRGAGDEPPQPVASPVTPALSPRTASGDWVPLAEALDPSRAAIEAFADRSGFALSRRLQRLWNDAFPLILPPEGETGLGVAILDSNADTHFSFTNALGMIPADQARRLTAAFDAHPHAGWIVALHHHVTEYPRPVKAFSERIATSLINGAWFLRQLVPYAARLVVMHGHRHVDWTGACGALTVVSAPSPVMGPEGRGTHFYVQALTVGAGGRVSLLAPQRVEIEGDSGV
;
A
#
# COMPACT_ATOMS: atom_id res chain seq x y z
N MET A 1 -35.99 2.85 -38.44
CA MET A 1 -35.43 4.19 -38.66
C MET A 1 -35.34 4.82 -37.28
N ASN A 2 -34.10 4.98 -36.82
CA ASN A 2 -33.72 5.21 -35.44
C ASN A 2 -33.97 6.66 -35.05
N ASP A 3 -34.55 6.88 -33.87
CA ASP A 3 -34.33 8.08 -33.06
C ASP A 3 -34.13 7.63 -31.61
N LEU A 4 -33.02 6.94 -31.37
CA LEU A 4 -32.41 6.92 -30.06
C LEU A 4 -31.67 8.25 -29.90
N PRO A 5 -31.86 8.99 -28.80
CA PRO A 5 -31.07 10.18 -28.54
C PRO A 5 -29.58 9.80 -28.57
N PRO A 6 -28.71 10.67 -29.11
CA PRO A 6 -27.29 10.41 -29.15
C PRO A 6 -26.78 10.11 -27.73
N PRO A 7 -25.84 9.15 -27.57
CA PRO A 7 -25.23 8.92 -26.28
C PRO A 7 -24.68 10.25 -25.76
N ASP A 8 -25.06 10.60 -24.54
CA ASP A 8 -24.59 11.78 -23.82
C ASP A 8 -23.06 11.88 -23.95
N THR A 9 -22.60 12.86 -24.73
CA THR A 9 -21.19 13.09 -25.10
C THR A 9 -20.43 13.75 -23.96
N ARG A 10 -20.68 13.34 -22.71
CA ARG A 10 -19.80 13.71 -21.60
C ARG A 10 -18.42 13.22 -21.98
N THR A 11 -17.52 14.18 -22.17
CA THR A 11 -16.11 13.93 -22.44
C THR A 11 -15.64 12.96 -21.36
N PRO A 12 -14.97 11.85 -21.71
CA PRO A 12 -14.47 10.91 -20.69
C PRO A 12 -13.67 11.71 -19.66
N PRO A 13 -13.85 11.45 -18.36
CA PRO A 13 -13.18 12.20 -17.31
C PRO A 13 -11.68 12.23 -17.61
N ARG A 14 -11.16 13.43 -17.88
CA ARG A 14 -9.77 13.59 -18.29
C ARG A 14 -8.88 13.39 -17.07
N ALA A 15 -8.12 12.30 -17.08
CA ALA A 15 -6.99 12.11 -16.18
C ALA A 15 -6.09 13.35 -16.21
N ILE A 16 -5.55 13.73 -15.05
CA ILE A 16 -4.61 14.86 -14.94
C ILE A 16 -3.43 14.62 -15.90
N LEU A 17 -2.87 13.43 -15.86
CA LEU A 17 -1.96 12.93 -16.88
C LEU A 17 -2.75 12.14 -17.92
N ASP A 18 -2.89 12.70 -19.13
CA ASP A 18 -3.49 12.00 -20.26
C ASP A 18 -2.49 10.96 -20.80
N PRO A 19 -2.73 9.64 -20.61
CA PRO A 19 -1.73 8.63 -20.94
C PRO A 19 -1.41 8.56 -22.44
N ARG A 20 -2.32 9.05 -23.30
CA ARG A 20 -2.15 9.13 -24.76
C ARG A 20 -1.03 10.09 -25.19
N ARG A 21 -0.70 11.07 -24.35
CA ARG A 21 0.35 12.05 -24.64
C ARG A 21 1.75 11.53 -24.34
N GLY A 22 1.85 10.39 -23.65
CA GLY A 22 3.10 9.94 -23.06
C GLY A 22 3.63 10.92 -22.01
N ASP A 23 4.87 10.71 -21.61
CA ASP A 23 5.60 11.56 -20.66
C ASP A 23 7.12 11.32 -20.80
N PHE A 24 7.91 11.94 -19.92
CA PHE A 24 9.36 11.88 -20.01
C PHE A 24 9.99 10.48 -19.95
N GLU A 25 9.26 9.44 -19.51
CA GLU A 25 9.72 8.04 -19.62
C GLU A 25 9.78 7.60 -21.08
N ASN A 26 8.78 7.96 -21.88
CA ASN A 26 8.73 7.64 -23.31
C ASN A 26 9.89 8.31 -24.08
N ASP A 27 10.33 9.48 -23.61
CA ASP A 27 11.40 10.27 -24.22
C ASP A 27 12.80 9.87 -23.75
N HIS A 28 12.94 8.88 -22.85
CA HIS A 28 14.21 8.57 -22.18
C HIS A 28 15.35 8.27 -23.16
N SER A 29 15.02 7.58 -24.26
CA SER A 29 15.96 7.20 -25.32
C SER A 29 15.82 8.04 -26.59
N ALA A 30 15.07 9.15 -26.58
CA ALA A 30 14.78 9.96 -27.77
C ALA A 30 15.91 10.98 -28.05
N PRO A 31 16.77 10.75 -29.07
CA PRO A 31 17.94 11.61 -29.33
C PRO A 31 17.56 13.00 -29.88
N LYS A 32 16.32 13.17 -30.35
CA LYS A 32 15.78 14.48 -30.78
C LYS A 32 15.40 15.37 -29.60
N GLN A 33 15.18 14.79 -28.42
CA GLN A 33 14.79 15.53 -27.22
C GLN A 33 15.91 15.60 -26.18
N ARG A 34 16.80 14.60 -26.15
CA ARG A 34 17.95 14.55 -25.23
C ARG A 34 19.26 14.54 -25.99
N SER A 35 20.25 15.29 -25.48
CA SER A 35 21.60 15.26 -26.05
C SER A 35 22.22 13.88 -25.90
N LEU A 36 23.13 13.49 -26.81
CA LEU A 36 23.87 12.22 -26.71
C LEU A 36 24.64 12.11 -25.38
N LEU A 37 25.13 13.23 -24.85
CA LEU A 37 25.77 13.28 -23.52
C LEU A 37 24.76 12.98 -22.39
N ALA A 38 23.53 13.47 -22.49
CA ALA A 38 22.48 13.16 -21.51
C ALA A 38 22.08 11.68 -21.56
N ILE A 39 22.00 11.09 -22.76
CA ILE A 39 21.75 9.65 -22.95
C ILE A 39 22.91 8.81 -22.39
N ALA A 40 24.16 9.17 -22.72
CA ALA A 40 25.35 8.51 -22.17
C ALA A 40 25.42 8.62 -20.63
N GLY A 41 25.09 9.79 -20.08
CA GLY A 41 25.01 10.01 -18.64
C GLY A 41 23.93 9.14 -17.97
N SER A 42 22.75 9.00 -18.59
CA SER A 42 21.72 8.09 -18.07
C SER A 42 22.16 6.62 -18.10
N LEU A 43 22.90 6.20 -19.13
CA LEU A 43 23.44 4.84 -19.21
C LEU A 43 24.47 4.55 -18.12
N ILE A 44 25.35 5.50 -17.78
CA ILE A 44 26.29 5.37 -16.66
C ILE A 44 25.53 5.29 -15.32
N GLY A 45 24.48 6.10 -15.17
CA GLY A 45 23.61 6.04 -13.99
C GLY A 45 22.78 4.76 -13.90
N GLU A 46 22.56 4.05 -15.01
CA GLU A 46 21.84 2.78 -15.07
C GLU A 46 22.68 1.57 -14.67
N ILE A 47 24.00 1.71 -14.54
CA ILE A 47 24.85 0.64 -14.01
C ILE A 47 24.38 0.31 -12.60
N SER A 48 23.97 -0.94 -12.39
CA SER A 48 23.27 -1.38 -11.19
C SER A 48 24.17 -1.36 -9.94
N LEU A 49 25.48 -1.55 -10.06
CA LEU A 49 26.40 -1.61 -8.91
C LEU A 49 26.49 -0.28 -8.12
N PRO A 50 26.72 0.90 -8.74
CA PRO A 50 26.64 2.18 -8.04
C PRO A 50 25.28 2.43 -7.38
N LYS A 51 24.17 2.14 -8.08
CA LYS A 51 22.81 2.27 -7.52
C LYS A 51 22.59 1.33 -6.34
N LEU A 52 23.04 0.08 -6.46
CA LEU A 52 22.98 -0.91 -5.40
C LEU A 52 23.77 -0.43 -4.17
N ALA A 53 25.01 0.04 -4.37
CA ALA A 53 25.83 0.59 -3.29
C ALA A 53 25.14 1.79 -2.61
N ALA A 54 24.53 2.70 -3.40
CA ALA A 54 23.79 3.84 -2.87
C ALA A 54 22.55 3.41 -2.06
N ILE A 55 21.75 2.45 -2.57
CA ILE A 55 20.57 1.91 -1.87
C ILE A 55 21.00 1.23 -0.57
N TRP A 56 22.00 0.36 -0.60
CA TRP A 56 22.53 -0.31 0.59
C TRP A 56 23.08 0.69 1.62
N THR A 57 23.78 1.71 1.15
CA THR A 57 24.32 2.75 2.03
C THR A 57 23.19 3.53 2.71
N ALA A 58 22.19 3.96 1.95
CA ALA A 58 21.10 4.79 2.46
C ALA A 58 20.10 4.02 3.33
N GLN A 59 19.73 2.80 2.94
CA GLN A 59 18.65 2.03 3.59
C GLN A 59 19.15 1.09 4.69
N ILE A 60 20.42 0.67 4.66
CA ILE A 60 20.95 -0.32 5.60
C ILE A 60 22.12 0.27 6.39
N LEU A 61 23.20 0.69 5.72
CA LEU A 61 24.45 1.06 6.39
C LEU A 61 24.30 2.34 7.25
N ALA A 62 23.74 3.41 6.70
CA ALA A 62 23.63 4.68 7.41
C ALA A 62 22.74 4.56 8.66
N PRO A 63 21.52 3.98 8.61
CA PRO A 63 20.72 3.72 9.80
C PRO A 63 21.42 2.83 10.82
N ALA A 64 22.08 1.76 10.34
CA ALA A 64 22.84 0.84 11.19
C ALA A 64 23.97 1.57 11.93
N VAL A 65 24.78 2.36 11.23
CA VAL A 65 25.88 3.14 11.82
C VAL A 65 25.35 4.16 12.83
N LEU A 66 24.28 4.89 12.48
CA LEU A 66 23.65 5.86 13.39
C LEU A 66 23.16 5.19 14.68
N LEU A 67 22.54 4.02 14.59
CA LEU A 67 22.02 3.29 15.75
C LEU A 67 23.13 2.87 16.73
N GLY A 68 24.27 2.41 16.22
CA GLY A 68 25.40 1.98 17.06
C GLY A 68 26.29 3.12 17.56
N PHE A 69 26.38 4.21 16.79
CA PHE A 69 27.18 5.38 17.10
C PHE A 69 26.46 6.35 18.04
N ALA A 70 25.13 6.45 17.96
CA ALA A 70 24.35 7.38 18.78
C ALA A 70 24.61 7.26 20.28
N PRO A 71 24.68 6.06 20.91
CA PRO A 71 25.03 5.94 22.33
C PRO A 71 26.40 6.52 22.66
N LEU A 72 27.41 6.29 21.82
CA LEU A 72 28.77 6.80 21.99
C LEU A 72 28.82 8.32 21.89
N PHE A 73 28.16 8.88 20.88
CA PHE A 73 28.09 10.32 20.68
C PHE A 73 27.32 11.03 21.79
N LEU A 74 26.13 10.52 22.14
CA LEU A 74 25.27 11.11 23.17
C LEU A 74 25.95 11.08 24.53
N THR A 75 26.55 9.96 24.93
CA THR A 75 27.25 9.86 26.22
C THR A 75 28.50 10.74 26.27
N GLY A 76 29.28 10.81 25.19
CA GLY A 76 30.44 11.70 25.11
C GLY A 76 30.05 13.18 25.14
N TRP A 77 28.99 13.56 24.42
CA TRP A 77 28.47 14.93 24.43
C TRP A 77 27.87 15.32 25.78
N ILE A 78 27.07 14.44 26.41
CA ILE A 78 26.51 14.68 27.75
C ILE A 78 27.65 14.80 28.77
N GLY A 79 28.68 13.97 28.70
CA GLY A 79 29.84 14.04 29.57
C GLY A 79 30.57 15.39 29.48
N GLU A 80 30.82 15.86 28.26
CA GLU A 80 31.45 17.17 28.01
C GLU A 80 30.54 18.35 28.37
N ALA A 81 29.24 18.23 28.11
CA ALA A 81 28.27 19.25 28.49
C ALA A 81 28.15 19.35 30.01
N ALA A 82 28.15 18.21 30.71
CA ALA A 82 28.10 18.15 32.17
C ALA A 82 29.37 18.72 32.81
N SER A 83 30.57 18.43 32.26
CA SER A 83 31.82 19.02 32.76
C SER A 83 31.83 20.54 32.58
N ARG A 84 31.45 21.05 31.40
CA ARG A 84 31.35 22.49 31.15
C ARG A 84 30.28 23.19 31.97
N LEU A 85 29.16 22.51 32.25
CA LEU A 85 28.10 23.04 33.10
C LEU A 85 28.52 23.10 34.57
N ALA A 86 29.30 22.13 35.04
CA ALA A 86 29.87 22.14 36.39
C ALA A 86 30.86 23.31 36.59
N GLU A 87 31.51 23.76 35.51
CA GLU A 87 32.41 24.92 35.50
C GLU A 87 31.70 26.25 35.19
N ALA A 88 30.43 26.21 34.78
CA ALA A 88 29.68 27.39 34.36
C ALA A 88 29.16 28.22 35.54
N THR A 89 29.24 29.56 35.43
CA THR A 89 28.68 30.50 36.41
C THR A 89 27.76 31.53 35.74
N GLY A 90 26.76 32.01 36.49
CA GLY A 90 25.90 33.12 36.08
C GLY A 90 24.96 32.83 34.88
N ILE A 91 24.92 33.76 33.92
CA ILE A 91 23.96 33.83 32.79
C ILE A 91 23.96 32.55 31.94
N VAL A 92 25.09 31.84 31.85
CA VAL A 92 25.22 30.60 31.09
C VAL A 92 24.34 29.49 31.66
N LEU A 93 24.24 29.37 32.99
CA LEU A 93 23.37 28.38 33.65
C LEU A 93 21.88 28.66 33.41
N ALA A 94 21.51 29.95 33.28
CA ALA A 94 20.14 30.38 33.02
C ALA A 94 19.73 30.22 31.53
N ALA A 95 20.68 30.30 30.60
CA ALA A 95 20.44 30.16 29.16
C ALA A 95 20.22 28.70 28.72
N VAL A 96 20.82 27.72 29.41
CA VAL A 96 20.69 26.29 29.11
C VAL A 96 19.23 25.79 29.13
N PRO A 97 18.43 25.99 30.21
CA PRO A 97 17.04 25.53 30.22
C PRO A 97 16.17 26.24 29.18
N ILE A 98 16.44 27.50 28.85
CA ILE A 98 15.73 28.24 27.79
C ILE A 98 16.04 27.64 26.42
N THR A 99 17.31 27.32 26.15
CA THR A 99 17.75 26.73 24.88
C THR A 99 17.19 25.32 24.72
N VAL A 100 17.20 24.52 25.79
CA VAL A 100 16.54 23.21 25.83
C VAL A 100 15.04 23.38 25.60
N ALA A 101 14.36 24.30 26.29
CA ALA A 101 12.92 24.52 26.11
C ALA A 101 12.57 24.93 24.67
N VAL A 102 13.35 25.82 24.05
CA VAL A 102 13.16 26.23 22.65
C VAL A 102 13.44 25.07 21.67
N ALA A 103 14.52 24.32 21.88
CA ALA A 103 14.83 23.14 21.06
C ALA A 103 13.75 22.05 21.20
N THR A 104 13.20 21.88 22.39
CA THR A 104 12.11 20.93 22.67
C THR A 104 10.79 21.39 22.04
N ALA A 105 10.50 22.70 22.07
CA ALA A 105 9.27 23.29 21.53
C ALA A 105 9.23 23.29 19.99
N TYR A 106 10.35 23.53 19.32
CA TYR A 106 10.39 23.73 17.86
C TYR A 106 11.12 22.62 17.08
N GLY A 107 12.14 21.98 17.65
CA GLY A 107 13.01 21.02 16.94
C GLY A 107 12.68 19.54 17.18
N TRP A 108 12.16 19.20 18.37
CA TRP A 108 12.04 17.79 18.76
C TRP A 108 10.84 17.06 18.12
N ARG A 109 9.76 17.78 17.80
CA ARG A 109 8.55 17.15 17.21
C ARG A 109 8.79 16.56 15.82
N PRO A 110 9.40 17.27 14.84
CA PRO A 110 9.75 16.65 13.56
C PRO A 110 10.75 15.51 13.70
N VAL A 111 11.71 15.63 14.61
CA VAL A 111 12.72 14.59 14.87
C VAL A 111 12.09 13.35 15.48
N LEU A 112 11.18 13.47 16.44
CA LEU A 112 10.44 12.34 17.01
C LEU A 112 9.58 11.63 15.96
N ARG A 113 8.89 12.39 15.09
CA ARG A 113 8.14 11.80 13.98
C ARG A 113 9.07 11.05 13.03
N LEU A 114 10.22 11.62 12.69
CA LEU A 114 11.22 10.96 11.86
C LEU A 114 11.78 9.69 12.53
N ILE A 115 12.06 9.71 13.84
CA ILE A 115 12.51 8.53 14.59
C ILE A 115 11.42 7.47 14.62
N GLU A 116 10.17 7.86 14.88
CA GLU A 116 9.01 6.97 14.89
C GLU A 116 8.80 6.33 13.51
N GLU A 117 8.80 7.13 12.44
CA GLU A 117 8.70 6.66 11.04
C GLU A 117 9.82 5.68 10.69
N ASN A 118 11.08 6.01 11.04
CA ASN A 118 12.21 5.11 10.81
C ASN A 118 12.15 3.84 11.67
N PHE A 119 11.67 3.93 12.91
CA PHE A 119 11.47 2.78 13.79
C PHE A 119 10.40 1.82 13.22
N TRP A 120 9.26 2.37 12.77
CA TRP A 120 8.21 1.57 12.13
C TRP A 120 8.67 1.03 10.78
N SER A 121 9.46 1.79 10.03
CA SER A 121 10.08 1.35 8.77
C SER A 121 11.05 0.18 9.00
N LEU A 122 11.97 0.29 9.97
CA LEU A 122 12.90 -0.78 10.34
C LEU A 122 12.16 -2.05 10.80
N ASN A 123 11.09 -1.88 11.58
CA ASN A 123 10.20 -2.97 11.95
C ASN A 123 9.59 -3.66 10.75
N ALA A 124 9.02 -2.87 9.83
CA ALA A 124 8.38 -3.36 8.63
C ALA A 124 9.40 -3.94 7.64
N LEU A 125 10.65 -3.49 7.59
CA LEU A 125 11.61 -3.95 6.59
C LEU A 125 12.49 -5.11 7.05
N ALA A 126 12.73 -5.27 8.35
CA ALA A 126 13.64 -6.28 8.87
C ALA A 126 12.98 -7.27 9.84
N VAL A 127 12.33 -6.75 10.89
CA VAL A 127 11.84 -7.59 11.99
C VAL A 127 10.60 -8.39 11.62
N GLN A 128 9.58 -7.72 11.08
CA GLN A 128 8.34 -8.37 10.66
C GLN A 128 8.57 -9.39 9.52
N PRO A 129 9.34 -9.10 8.44
CA PRO A 129 9.67 -10.09 7.43
C PRO A 129 10.42 -11.30 7.98
N GLY A 130 11.42 -11.06 8.84
CA GLY A 130 12.20 -12.13 9.47
C GLY A 130 11.29 -13.04 10.29
N TYR A 131 10.49 -12.46 11.18
CA TYR A 131 9.51 -13.21 11.97
C TYR A 131 8.50 -13.96 11.10
N ALA A 132 7.89 -13.29 10.12
CA ALA A 132 6.90 -13.87 9.21
C ALA A 132 7.48 -15.05 8.42
N PHE A 133 8.71 -14.92 7.91
CA PHE A 133 9.43 -15.99 7.21
C PHE A 133 9.59 -17.23 8.10
N TRP A 134 10.11 -17.07 9.32
CA TRP A 134 10.31 -18.20 10.23
C TRP A 134 9.00 -18.84 10.69
N ARG A 135 8.00 -18.02 10.99
CA ARG A 135 6.63 -18.48 11.30
C ARG A 135 6.10 -19.34 10.17
N GLU A 136 6.23 -18.88 8.93
CA GLU A 136 5.69 -19.60 7.79
C GLU A 136 6.51 -20.83 7.42
N ALA A 137 7.84 -20.79 7.62
CA ALA A 137 8.71 -21.96 7.46
C ALA A 137 8.30 -23.08 8.44
N ILE A 138 8.09 -22.72 9.71
CA ILE A 138 7.65 -23.67 10.74
C ILE A 138 6.25 -24.20 10.42
N ARG A 139 5.30 -23.34 10.01
CA ARG A 139 3.96 -23.78 9.57
C ARG A 139 4.03 -24.73 8.39
N HIS A 140 4.78 -24.39 7.35
CA HIS A 140 4.93 -25.23 6.16
C HIS A 140 5.49 -26.61 6.50
N LEU A 141 6.55 -26.68 7.32
CA LEU A 141 7.13 -27.93 7.79
C LEU A 141 6.12 -28.74 8.63
N THR A 142 5.45 -28.07 9.56
CA THR A 142 4.47 -28.70 10.47
C THR A 142 3.25 -29.25 9.71
N GLU A 143 2.69 -28.48 8.77
CA GLU A 143 1.58 -28.87 7.90
C GLU A 143 1.96 -30.07 7.01
N ARG A 144 3.18 -30.08 6.47
CA ARG A 144 3.68 -31.18 5.63
C ARG A 144 3.88 -32.47 6.44
N TRP A 145 4.31 -32.38 7.70
CA TRP A 145 4.56 -33.54 8.56
C TRP A 145 3.29 -34.10 9.20
N LEU A 146 2.33 -33.25 9.56
CA LEU A 146 1.14 -33.67 10.34
C LEU A 146 -0.10 -34.01 9.49
N GLY A 147 0.01 -33.97 8.15
CA GLY A 147 -1.06 -34.30 7.22
C GLY A 147 -2.17 -33.24 7.14
N GLY A 148 -3.04 -33.36 6.13
CA GLY A 148 -4.07 -32.38 5.75
C GLY A 148 -5.19 -32.13 6.77
N ARG A 149 -4.85 -31.51 7.91
CA ARG A 149 -5.81 -31.04 8.90
C ARG A 149 -6.61 -29.85 8.34
N THR A 150 -7.88 -29.77 8.69
CA THR A 150 -8.78 -28.67 8.31
C THR A 150 -9.47 -28.08 9.55
N GLY A 151 -10.05 -26.89 9.39
CA GLY A 151 -10.87 -26.26 10.41
C GLY A 151 -10.13 -25.99 11.74
N PRO A 152 -10.77 -26.22 12.90
CA PRO A 152 -10.20 -25.86 14.21
C PRO A 152 -8.86 -26.54 14.54
N LYS A 153 -8.63 -27.75 14.02
CA LYS A 153 -7.36 -28.48 14.24
C LYS A 153 -6.20 -27.79 13.51
N LEU A 154 -6.44 -27.31 12.30
CA LEU A 154 -5.46 -26.53 11.52
C LEU A 154 -5.17 -25.20 12.21
N ALA A 155 -6.22 -24.49 12.66
CA ALA A 155 -6.09 -23.25 13.42
C ALA A 155 -5.21 -23.45 14.68
N ARG A 156 -5.52 -24.42 15.54
CA ARG A 156 -4.73 -24.67 16.76
C ARG A 156 -3.26 -24.96 16.46
N MET A 157 -2.99 -25.73 15.41
CA MET A 157 -1.62 -26.04 14.99
C MET A 157 -0.87 -24.80 14.50
N ARG A 158 -1.53 -23.92 13.73
CA ARG A 158 -0.95 -22.65 13.30
C ARG A 158 -0.69 -21.70 14.46
N SER A 159 -1.57 -21.63 15.45
CA SER A 159 -1.33 -20.88 16.69
C SER A 159 -0.07 -21.37 17.43
N VAL A 160 0.09 -22.69 17.57
CA VAL A 160 1.29 -23.28 18.20
C VAL A 160 2.55 -22.96 17.38
N ALA A 161 2.48 -23.01 16.06
CA ALA A 161 3.59 -22.65 15.19
C ALA A 161 4.02 -21.17 15.36
N CYS A 162 3.08 -20.24 15.59
CA CYS A 162 3.39 -18.83 15.86
C CYS A 162 4.16 -18.65 17.16
N ALA A 163 3.72 -19.32 18.23
CA ALA A 163 4.40 -19.30 19.52
C ALA A 163 5.81 -19.91 19.42
N ALA A 164 5.92 -21.07 18.75
CA ALA A 164 7.21 -21.74 18.55
C ALA A 164 8.19 -20.86 17.75
N ALA A 165 7.72 -20.23 16.67
CA ALA A 165 8.53 -19.31 15.87
C ALA A 165 9.04 -18.13 16.71
N GLY A 166 8.18 -17.53 17.54
CA GLY A 166 8.56 -16.44 18.43
C GLY A 166 9.64 -16.84 19.44
N VAL A 167 9.50 -18.01 20.07
CA VAL A 167 10.48 -18.54 21.02
C VAL A 167 11.81 -18.87 20.35
N ILE A 168 11.79 -19.54 19.19
CA ILE A 168 13.01 -19.89 18.45
C ILE A 168 13.78 -18.63 18.06
N LEU A 169 13.09 -17.63 17.49
CA LEU A 169 13.72 -16.38 17.11
C LEU A 169 14.24 -15.58 18.30
N PHE A 170 13.50 -15.57 19.41
CA PHE A 170 13.96 -14.99 20.66
C PHE A 170 15.30 -15.59 21.10
N VAL A 171 15.40 -16.92 21.16
CA VAL A 171 16.61 -17.62 21.60
C VAL A 171 17.78 -17.32 20.66
N LEU A 172 17.58 -17.40 19.34
CA LEU A 172 18.62 -17.12 18.35
C LEU A 172 19.12 -15.68 18.43
N ALA A 173 18.20 -14.70 18.46
CA ALA A 173 18.56 -13.29 18.50
C ALA A 173 19.21 -12.90 19.83
N ALA A 174 18.70 -13.40 20.97
CA ALA A 174 19.33 -13.21 22.27
C ALA A 174 20.74 -13.83 22.33
N GLY A 175 20.92 -15.01 21.73
CA GLY A 175 22.24 -15.65 21.59
C GLY A 175 23.24 -14.78 20.84
N VAL A 176 22.83 -14.17 19.71
CA VAL A 176 23.69 -13.22 18.98
C VAL A 176 24.04 -12.00 19.84
N ALA A 177 23.07 -11.43 20.56
CA ALA A 177 23.32 -10.30 21.45
C ALA A 177 24.36 -10.64 22.53
N VAL A 178 24.23 -11.81 23.17
CA VAL A 178 25.17 -12.30 24.20
C VAL A 178 26.58 -12.52 23.61
N LEU A 179 26.68 -13.12 22.42
CA LEU A 179 27.96 -13.36 21.76
C LEU A 179 28.69 -12.08 21.36
N VAL A 180 27.96 -11.05 20.94
CA VAL A 180 28.54 -9.77 20.48
C VAL A 180 28.75 -8.77 21.62
N TRP A 181 28.06 -8.95 22.76
CA TRP A 181 28.15 -8.08 23.93
C TRP A 181 29.57 -7.68 24.35
N PRO A 182 30.57 -8.60 24.40
CA PRO A 182 31.93 -8.24 24.80
C PRO A 182 32.62 -7.22 23.89
N ALA A 183 32.18 -7.09 22.64
CA ALA A 183 32.72 -6.13 21.68
C ALA A 183 32.01 -4.76 21.73
N THR A 184 30.96 -4.61 22.54
CA THR A 184 30.19 -3.36 22.65
C THR A 184 30.92 -2.29 23.48
N ARG A 185 30.58 -1.03 23.22
CA ARG A 185 31.02 0.11 24.03
C ARG A 185 29.88 1.12 24.08
N TRP A 186 29.35 1.38 25.26
CA TRP A 186 28.19 2.28 25.43
C TRP A 186 28.57 3.69 25.83
N ILE A 187 29.82 3.89 26.29
CA ILE A 187 30.34 5.17 26.78
C ILE A 187 31.40 5.69 25.82
N GLY A 188 31.13 6.81 25.17
CA GLY A 188 32.06 7.53 24.31
C GLY A 188 32.67 8.76 24.99
N SER A 189 33.65 9.37 24.32
CA SER A 189 34.30 10.62 24.70
C SER A 189 34.52 11.49 23.46
N VAL A 190 34.63 12.81 23.64
CA VAL A 190 34.91 13.74 22.52
C VAL A 190 36.27 13.45 21.87
N ALA A 191 37.23 12.93 22.64
CA ALA A 191 38.54 12.52 22.14
C ALA A 191 38.46 11.39 21.11
N ASP A 192 37.41 10.57 21.12
CA ASP A 192 37.22 9.50 20.15
C ASP A 192 37.00 10.03 18.72
N LEU A 193 36.56 11.29 18.55
CA LEU A 193 36.42 11.94 17.24
C LEU A 193 37.77 12.16 16.56
N ALA A 194 38.84 12.29 17.33
CA ALA A 194 40.20 12.44 16.80
C ALA A 194 40.75 11.11 16.23
N SER A 195 40.10 9.97 16.47
CA SER A 195 40.52 8.68 15.92
C SER A 195 39.32 7.76 15.62
N PRO A 196 38.56 8.04 14.55
CA PRO A 196 37.29 7.36 14.23
C PRO A 196 37.41 5.84 14.04
N ARG A 197 38.61 5.34 13.67
CA ARG A 197 38.89 3.91 13.53
C ARG A 197 38.63 3.10 14.80
N HIS A 198 38.79 3.69 15.98
CA HIS A 198 38.53 3.02 17.27
C HIS A 198 37.03 2.89 17.56
N LEU A 199 36.19 3.62 16.84
CA LEU A 199 34.74 3.58 16.98
C LEU A 199 34.07 2.61 16.01
N LEU A 200 34.78 2.11 14.99
CA LEU A 200 34.19 1.26 13.96
C LEU A 200 33.64 -0.05 14.54
N LEU A 201 34.49 -0.81 15.24
CA LEU A 201 34.10 -2.09 15.83
C LEU A 201 33.01 -1.91 16.92
N PRO A 202 33.14 -0.98 17.88
CA PRO A 202 32.09 -0.77 18.86
C PRO A 202 30.78 -0.28 18.26
N THR A 203 30.82 0.56 17.22
CA THR A 203 29.60 0.99 16.51
C THR A 203 28.88 -0.22 15.92
N ILE A 204 29.59 -1.08 15.18
CA ILE A 204 29.01 -2.29 14.59
C ILE A 204 28.47 -3.22 15.69
N ALA A 205 29.24 -3.44 16.76
CA ALA A 205 28.84 -4.30 17.86
C ALA A 205 27.58 -3.77 18.58
N ASN A 206 27.54 -2.47 18.88
CA ASN A 206 26.37 -1.83 19.47
C ASN A 206 25.14 -2.00 18.58
N THR A 207 25.27 -1.73 17.27
CA THR A 207 24.16 -1.90 16.31
C THR A 207 23.62 -3.33 16.34
N ILE A 208 24.51 -4.32 16.26
CA ILE A 208 24.11 -5.73 16.28
C ILE A 208 23.37 -6.05 17.59
N VAL A 209 23.92 -5.63 18.74
CA VAL A 209 23.28 -5.89 20.03
C VAL A 209 21.92 -5.21 20.16
N VAL A 210 21.78 -3.94 19.77
CA VAL A 210 20.49 -3.24 19.80
C VAL A 210 19.47 -3.94 18.90
N MET A 211 19.86 -4.26 17.66
CA MET A 211 19.00 -4.94 16.69
C MET A 211 18.59 -6.35 17.16
N SER A 212 19.54 -7.11 17.70
CA SER A 212 19.32 -8.46 18.21
C SER A 212 18.43 -8.47 19.45
N ALA A 213 18.67 -7.57 20.42
CA ALA A 213 17.81 -7.44 21.60
C ALA A 213 16.39 -7.02 21.20
N TYR A 214 16.28 -6.08 20.26
CA TYR A 214 15.00 -5.66 19.72
C TYR A 214 14.26 -6.81 19.03
N LEU A 215 14.91 -7.51 18.09
CA LEU A 215 14.36 -8.66 17.39
C LEU A 215 13.93 -9.77 18.35
N ALA A 216 14.72 -10.02 19.41
CA ALA A 216 14.38 -11.04 20.41
C ALA A 216 13.06 -10.70 21.10
N ILE A 217 12.97 -9.52 21.71
CA ILE A 217 11.78 -9.08 22.45
C ILE A 217 10.57 -9.01 21.51
N ALA A 218 10.74 -8.40 20.34
CA ALA A 218 9.68 -8.28 19.35
C ALA A 218 9.17 -9.65 18.91
N SER A 219 10.04 -10.59 18.53
CA SER A 219 9.64 -11.93 18.09
C SER A 219 8.86 -12.70 19.16
N LEU A 220 9.25 -12.55 20.44
CA LEU A 220 8.53 -13.17 21.54
C LEU A 220 7.12 -12.56 21.70
N ILE A 221 7.03 -11.23 21.71
CA ILE A 221 5.75 -10.52 21.80
C ILE A 221 4.84 -10.91 20.63
N TRP A 222 5.33 -10.86 19.39
CA TRP A 222 4.57 -11.20 18.19
C TRP A 222 4.15 -12.67 18.18
N GLY A 223 5.05 -13.58 18.57
CA GLY A 223 4.76 -15.00 18.70
C GLY A 223 3.62 -15.29 19.67
N VAL A 224 3.61 -14.63 20.83
CA VAL A 224 2.53 -14.74 21.81
C VAL A 224 1.24 -14.14 21.28
N VAL A 225 1.30 -12.88 20.81
CA VAL A 225 0.14 -12.15 20.29
C VAL A 225 -0.57 -12.94 19.20
N GLU A 226 0.17 -13.46 18.22
CA GLU A 226 -0.41 -14.19 17.09
C GLU A 226 -0.89 -15.59 17.47
N ALA A 227 -0.26 -16.23 18.45
CA ALA A 227 -0.73 -17.52 18.95
C ALA A 227 -2.14 -17.42 19.58
N PHE A 228 -2.43 -16.28 20.22
CA PHE A 228 -3.75 -15.97 20.80
C PHE A 228 -4.72 -15.31 19.82
N ALA A 229 -4.25 -14.87 18.64
CA ALA A 229 -5.11 -14.31 17.62
C ALA A 229 -5.89 -15.42 16.88
N ASP A 230 -7.10 -15.08 16.44
CA ASP A 230 -7.93 -15.96 15.63
C ASP A 230 -7.21 -16.28 14.30
N GLN A 231 -7.01 -17.57 14.05
CA GLN A 231 -6.36 -18.04 12.84
C GLN A 231 -7.35 -18.03 11.66
N PRO A 232 -6.86 -17.78 10.43
CA PRO A 232 -7.72 -17.77 9.25
C PRO A 232 -8.36 -19.15 9.02
N LEU A 233 -9.66 -19.14 8.82
CA LEU A 233 -10.48 -20.31 8.50
C LEU A 233 -11.34 -20.02 7.27
N ASP A 234 -11.70 -21.06 6.52
CA ASP A 234 -12.67 -20.93 5.44
C ASP A 234 -14.05 -20.54 6.01
N LEU A 235 -14.74 -19.64 5.30
CA LEU A 235 -16.03 -19.11 5.72
C LEU A 235 -17.11 -19.59 4.75
N ALA A 236 -18.15 -20.22 5.27
CA ALA A 236 -19.35 -20.52 4.49
C ALA A 236 -20.21 -19.25 4.34
N PRO A 237 -20.85 -19.04 3.18
CA PRO A 237 -21.73 -17.90 2.98
C PRO A 237 -22.93 -17.94 3.94
N ALA A 238 -23.36 -16.76 4.39
CA ALA A 238 -24.56 -16.62 5.21
C ALA A 238 -25.84 -16.76 4.37
N ALA A 239 -26.94 -17.13 5.02
CA ALA A 239 -28.26 -17.07 4.41
C ALA A 239 -28.73 -15.60 4.28
N PRO A 240 -29.43 -15.23 3.19
CA PRO A 240 -29.96 -13.88 3.02
C PRO A 240 -31.03 -13.59 4.09
N PRO A 241 -30.90 -12.51 4.88
CA PRO A 241 -31.96 -12.08 5.78
C PRO A 241 -33.20 -11.66 4.97
N PRO A 242 -34.43 -12.03 5.39
CA PRO A 242 -35.64 -11.63 4.70
C PRO A 242 -35.78 -10.10 4.65
N GLY A 243 -35.95 -9.54 3.44
CA GLY A 243 -36.20 -8.11 3.23
C GLY A 243 -35.01 -7.18 3.46
N ALA A 244 -33.81 -7.69 3.74
CA ALA A 244 -32.61 -6.86 3.86
C ALA A 244 -32.13 -6.38 2.48
N ARG A 245 -31.66 -5.11 2.38
CA ARG A 245 -30.98 -4.61 1.18
C ARG A 245 -29.73 -5.45 0.93
N VAL A 246 -29.61 -5.99 -0.27
CA VAL A 246 -28.43 -6.70 -0.75
C VAL A 246 -27.61 -5.76 -1.61
N TRP A 247 -26.34 -5.56 -1.23
CA TRP A 247 -25.35 -4.85 -2.00
C TRP A 247 -24.61 -5.82 -2.91
N ARG A 248 -24.57 -5.54 -4.21
CA ARG A 248 -23.96 -6.40 -5.23
C ARG A 248 -22.69 -5.75 -5.76
N VAL A 249 -21.56 -6.36 -5.41
CA VAL A 249 -20.21 -5.83 -5.68
C VAL A 249 -19.51 -6.76 -6.66
N ALA A 250 -19.32 -6.32 -7.90
CA ALA A 250 -18.45 -7.02 -8.84
C ALA A 250 -17.00 -6.84 -8.39
N HIS A 251 -16.35 -7.92 -7.93
CA HIS A 251 -14.98 -7.89 -7.42
C HIS A 251 -14.04 -8.45 -8.48
N LEU A 252 -13.33 -7.54 -9.15
CA LEU A 252 -12.30 -7.83 -10.13
C LEU A 252 -10.93 -7.48 -9.52
N SER A 253 -9.89 -8.16 -9.96
CA SER A 253 -8.53 -7.90 -9.50
C SER A 253 -7.54 -8.38 -10.53
N ASP A 254 -6.35 -7.78 -10.54
CA ASP A 254 -5.19 -8.28 -11.27
C ASP A 254 -5.51 -8.53 -12.75
N VAL A 255 -6.04 -7.49 -13.41
CA VAL A 255 -6.41 -7.58 -14.83
C VAL A 255 -5.19 -7.46 -15.73
N HIS A 256 -4.09 -6.86 -15.23
CA HIS A 256 -2.78 -6.78 -15.88
C HIS A 256 -2.92 -6.38 -17.35
N VAL A 257 -3.52 -5.22 -17.62
CA VAL A 257 -3.64 -4.69 -18.98
C VAL A 257 -2.25 -4.44 -19.54
N VAL A 258 -2.04 -4.84 -20.79
CA VAL A 258 -0.79 -4.66 -21.55
C VAL A 258 -0.99 -3.58 -22.61
N GLY A 259 0.07 -2.84 -22.94
CA GLY A 259 0.01 -1.74 -23.91
C GLY A 259 -0.03 -2.17 -25.38
N GLU A 260 0.22 -3.45 -25.67
CA GLU A 260 0.24 -3.98 -27.03
C GLU A 260 -0.88 -5.00 -27.28
N ARG A 261 -1.44 -4.99 -28.51
CA ARG A 261 -2.49 -5.92 -28.95
C ARG A 261 -2.16 -7.40 -28.69
N PHE A 262 -0.89 -7.78 -28.77
CA PHE A 262 -0.40 -9.14 -28.53
C PHE A 262 0.60 -9.20 -27.37
N GLY A 263 0.59 -8.20 -26.49
CA GLY A 263 1.50 -8.12 -25.35
C GLY A 263 1.37 -9.33 -24.43
N THR A 264 2.49 -9.76 -23.88
CA THR A 264 2.56 -10.78 -22.82
C THR A 264 2.68 -10.11 -21.46
N ARG A 265 2.12 -10.75 -20.44
CA ARG A 265 2.21 -10.26 -19.06
C ARG A 265 3.49 -10.73 -18.39
N ILE A 266 4.06 -9.94 -17.47
CA ILE A 266 5.34 -10.24 -16.81
C ILE A 266 5.31 -11.61 -16.13
N GLU A 267 4.25 -11.93 -15.39
CA GLU A 267 4.22 -13.14 -14.58
C GLU A 267 4.00 -14.43 -15.38
N SER A 268 3.11 -14.38 -16.37
CA SER A 268 2.73 -15.58 -17.14
C SER A 268 3.55 -15.74 -18.42
N GLY A 269 4.23 -14.69 -18.88
CA GLY A 269 4.97 -14.67 -20.14
C GLY A 269 4.11 -15.17 -21.29
N ARG A 270 4.65 -16.13 -22.05
CA ARG A 270 3.94 -16.77 -23.18
C ARG A 270 2.99 -17.89 -22.77
N ALA A 271 2.94 -18.27 -21.50
CA ALA A 271 2.07 -19.34 -21.01
C ALA A 271 0.65 -18.85 -20.65
N GLY A 272 0.45 -17.53 -20.53
CA GLY A 272 -0.84 -16.90 -20.24
C GLY A 272 -1.51 -16.27 -21.45
N ALA A 273 -2.65 -15.62 -21.20
CA ALA A 273 -3.39 -14.88 -22.21
C ALA A 273 -2.55 -13.73 -22.81
N ARG A 274 -2.70 -13.50 -24.11
CA ARG A 274 -2.08 -12.39 -24.84
C ARG A 274 -3.05 -11.24 -25.03
N GLY A 275 -2.53 -10.02 -25.01
CA GLY A 275 -3.33 -8.80 -25.20
C GLY A 275 -4.43 -8.64 -24.14
N ASN A 276 -5.45 -7.84 -24.47
CA ASN A 276 -6.50 -7.42 -23.54
C ASN A 276 -7.87 -8.05 -23.80
N GLY A 277 -8.00 -8.95 -24.78
CA GLY A 277 -9.29 -9.51 -25.19
C GLY A 277 -10.05 -10.25 -24.09
N ARG A 278 -9.34 -10.91 -23.16
CA ARG A 278 -9.97 -11.56 -22.01
C ARG A 278 -10.55 -10.56 -21.00
N PHE A 279 -9.90 -9.40 -20.82
CA PHE A 279 -10.42 -8.33 -20.00
C PHE A 279 -11.66 -7.67 -20.64
N GLU A 280 -11.63 -7.45 -21.96
CA GLU A 280 -12.80 -6.97 -22.70
C GLU A 280 -14.00 -7.91 -22.51
N ARG A 281 -13.81 -9.21 -22.72
CA ARG A 281 -14.86 -10.21 -22.47
C ARG A 281 -15.35 -10.19 -21.02
N ALA A 282 -14.46 -9.98 -20.04
CA ALA A 282 -14.86 -9.88 -18.65
C ALA A 282 -15.82 -8.70 -18.40
N LEU A 283 -15.54 -7.54 -19.00
CA LEU A 283 -16.44 -6.39 -18.92
C LEU A 283 -17.75 -6.59 -19.71
N GLU A 284 -17.72 -7.27 -20.85
CA GLU A 284 -18.94 -7.64 -21.60
C GLU A 284 -19.85 -8.55 -20.77
N ARG A 285 -19.27 -9.57 -20.13
CA ARG A 285 -20.01 -10.47 -19.22
C ARG A 285 -20.55 -9.71 -18.01
N LEU A 286 -19.76 -8.81 -17.42
CA LEU A 286 -20.22 -7.97 -16.32
C LEU A 286 -21.34 -7.01 -16.74
N ALA A 287 -21.28 -6.44 -17.94
CA ALA A 287 -22.32 -5.57 -18.47
C ALA A 287 -23.64 -6.34 -18.66
N ALA A 288 -23.56 -7.58 -19.16
CA ALA A 288 -24.73 -8.45 -19.25
C ALA A 288 -25.31 -8.80 -17.87
N VAL A 289 -24.46 -9.09 -16.89
CA VAL A 289 -24.90 -9.31 -15.49
C VAL A 289 -25.60 -8.06 -14.94
N HIS A 290 -25.00 -6.88 -15.09
CA HIS A 290 -25.56 -5.61 -14.65
C HIS A 290 -26.89 -5.28 -15.32
N ALA A 291 -27.05 -5.60 -16.62
CA ALA A 291 -28.30 -5.37 -17.34
C ALA A 291 -29.44 -6.28 -16.85
N ALA A 292 -29.14 -7.52 -16.47
CA ALA A 292 -30.13 -8.47 -15.97
C ALA A 292 -30.51 -8.19 -14.51
N ASP A 293 -29.52 -7.88 -13.68
CA ASP A 293 -29.69 -7.52 -12.28
C ASP A 293 -28.57 -6.50 -11.96
N PRO A 294 -28.89 -5.23 -11.67
CA PRO A 294 -27.87 -4.19 -11.49
C PRO A 294 -26.90 -4.48 -10.33
N VAL A 295 -25.60 -4.38 -10.62
CA VAL A 295 -24.57 -4.24 -9.59
C VAL A 295 -24.52 -2.81 -9.03
N ASP A 296 -24.28 -2.67 -7.73
CA ASP A 296 -24.12 -1.40 -7.04
C ASP A 296 -22.70 -0.83 -7.23
N LEU A 297 -21.70 -1.72 -7.23
CA LEU A 297 -20.28 -1.36 -7.24
C LEU A 297 -19.48 -2.30 -8.14
N VAL A 298 -18.49 -1.77 -8.85
CA VAL A 298 -17.46 -2.54 -9.54
C VAL A 298 -16.12 -2.23 -8.88
N LEU A 299 -15.55 -3.14 -8.11
CA LEU A 299 -14.31 -2.93 -7.35
C LEU A 299 -13.15 -3.66 -8.03
N PHE A 300 -12.11 -2.91 -8.41
CA PHE A 300 -10.82 -3.39 -8.89
C PHE A 300 -9.79 -3.33 -7.77
N THR A 301 -9.32 -4.46 -7.27
CA THR A 301 -8.38 -4.53 -6.13
C THR A 301 -6.90 -4.57 -6.55
N GLY A 302 -6.49 -3.68 -7.44
CA GLY A 302 -5.09 -3.49 -7.85
C GLY A 302 -4.65 -4.28 -9.08
N ASP A 303 -3.47 -3.92 -9.56
CA ASP A 303 -2.83 -4.44 -10.78
C ASP A 303 -3.74 -4.30 -12.00
N MET A 304 -4.17 -3.05 -12.23
CA MET A 304 -4.88 -2.70 -13.46
C MET A 304 -3.96 -2.80 -14.67
N THR A 305 -2.69 -2.45 -14.49
CA THR A 305 -1.65 -2.48 -15.52
C THR A 305 -0.61 -3.57 -15.22
N ASP A 306 0.07 -4.09 -16.24
CA ASP A 306 1.15 -5.08 -16.08
C ASP A 306 2.48 -4.43 -15.67
N ALA A 307 2.74 -3.16 -16.03
CA ALA A 307 3.99 -2.46 -15.71
C ALA A 307 3.85 -0.96 -15.37
N GLY A 308 2.63 -0.45 -15.18
CA GLY A 308 2.40 0.96 -14.82
C GLY A 308 2.75 1.96 -15.93
N THR A 309 2.84 1.51 -17.17
CA THR A 309 3.22 2.38 -18.31
C THR A 309 2.04 3.21 -18.78
N SER A 310 2.32 4.36 -19.42
CA SER A 310 1.27 5.23 -19.97
C SER A 310 0.41 4.52 -21.02
N ALA A 311 1.00 3.63 -21.83
CA ALA A 311 0.24 2.85 -22.82
C ALA A 311 -0.73 1.85 -22.17
N GLU A 312 -0.33 1.18 -21.08
CA GLU A 312 -1.20 0.25 -20.37
C GLU A 312 -2.36 0.96 -19.65
N TRP A 313 -2.09 2.13 -19.07
CA TRP A 313 -3.14 2.97 -18.50
C TRP A 313 -4.13 3.47 -19.56
N GLU A 314 -3.65 3.81 -20.75
CA GLU A 314 -4.51 4.19 -21.88
C GLU A 314 -5.46 3.06 -22.25
N GLU A 315 -4.92 1.85 -22.48
CA GLU A 315 -5.70 0.67 -22.82
C GLU A 315 -6.74 0.34 -21.72
N PHE A 316 -6.37 0.40 -20.44
CA PHE A 316 -7.29 0.16 -19.34
C PHE A 316 -8.46 1.15 -19.35
N LEU A 317 -8.15 2.45 -19.44
CA LEU A 317 -9.17 3.51 -19.44
C LEU A 317 -10.03 3.46 -20.70
N ALA A 318 -9.45 3.15 -21.85
CA ALA A 318 -10.17 3.01 -23.12
C ALA A 318 -11.15 1.83 -23.08
N ILE A 319 -10.71 0.67 -22.59
CA ILE A 319 -11.56 -0.52 -22.45
C ILE A 319 -12.68 -0.25 -21.44
N LEU A 320 -12.38 0.30 -20.26
CA LEU A 320 -13.40 0.65 -19.27
C LEU A 320 -14.40 1.69 -19.81
N GLY A 321 -13.92 2.67 -20.57
CA GLY A 321 -14.72 3.73 -21.19
C GLY A 321 -15.76 3.21 -22.20
N ARG A 322 -15.57 2.02 -22.77
CA ARG A 322 -16.58 1.35 -23.62
C ARG A 322 -17.82 0.90 -22.84
N PHE A 323 -17.75 0.86 -21.51
CA PHE A 323 -18.83 0.40 -20.63
C PHE A 323 -19.21 1.49 -19.61
N PRO A 324 -19.85 2.60 -20.04
CA PRO A 324 -20.08 3.78 -19.20
C PRO A 324 -20.90 3.49 -17.93
N ALA A 325 -21.86 2.56 -17.99
CA ALA A 325 -22.65 2.15 -16.82
C ALA A 325 -21.81 1.45 -15.75
N LEU A 326 -20.80 0.67 -16.16
CA LEU A 326 -19.84 0.03 -15.26
C LEU A 326 -18.80 1.04 -14.77
N ALA A 327 -18.28 1.89 -15.66
CA ALA A 327 -17.31 2.93 -15.33
C ALA A 327 -17.85 3.90 -14.25
N ALA A 328 -19.12 4.29 -14.33
CA ALA A 328 -19.77 5.13 -13.31
C ALA A 328 -19.82 4.50 -11.90
N ARG A 329 -19.67 3.17 -11.82
CA ARG A 329 -19.67 2.38 -10.58
C ARG A 329 -18.29 1.83 -10.23
N ALA A 330 -17.28 2.07 -11.06
CA ALA A 330 -15.96 1.52 -10.89
C ALA A 330 -15.24 2.19 -9.71
N LEU A 331 -14.62 1.40 -8.85
CA LEU A 331 -13.61 1.85 -7.92
C LEU A 331 -12.32 1.09 -8.18
N VAL A 332 -11.20 1.81 -8.26
CA VAL A 332 -9.86 1.28 -8.51
C VAL A 332 -8.93 1.66 -7.35
N LEU A 333 -7.98 0.78 -7.05
CA LEU A 333 -6.92 0.98 -6.05
C LEU A 333 -5.60 0.47 -6.61
N PRO A 334 -4.44 0.98 -6.16
CA PRO A 334 -3.16 0.60 -6.75
C PRO A 334 -2.70 -0.79 -6.31
N GLY A 335 -2.19 -1.58 -7.26
CA GLY A 335 -1.36 -2.76 -6.99
C GLY A 335 0.12 -2.52 -7.25
N ASN A 336 0.95 -3.53 -7.04
CA ASN A 336 2.41 -3.37 -7.17
C ASN A 336 2.86 -3.22 -8.62
N HIS A 337 2.14 -3.81 -9.58
CA HIS A 337 2.45 -3.63 -11.00
C HIS A 337 2.18 -2.22 -11.50
N ASP A 338 1.21 -1.52 -10.87
CA ASP A 338 0.87 -0.15 -11.21
C ASP A 338 1.94 0.88 -10.80
N VAL A 339 2.76 0.59 -9.77
CA VAL A 339 3.64 1.61 -9.16
C VAL A 339 5.11 1.20 -8.99
N ASN A 340 5.40 -0.09 -8.84
CA ASN A 340 6.73 -0.56 -8.43
C ASN A 340 7.53 -1.22 -9.56
N ILE A 341 6.91 -1.57 -10.70
CA ILE A 341 7.63 -2.11 -11.87
C ILE A 341 8.49 -1.01 -12.49
N VAL A 342 9.81 -1.22 -12.44
CA VAL A 342 10.80 -0.27 -12.98
C VAL A 342 11.02 -0.49 -14.47
N ASP A 343 11.08 -1.75 -14.88
CA ASP A 343 11.34 -2.16 -16.25
C ASP A 343 10.81 -3.57 -16.47
N ARG A 344 9.86 -3.71 -17.39
CA ARG A 344 9.24 -5.00 -17.70
C ARG A 344 10.21 -5.98 -18.36
N ALA A 345 11.24 -5.48 -19.06
CA ALA A 345 12.19 -6.30 -19.82
C ALA A 345 13.48 -6.59 -19.04
N ASN A 346 13.82 -5.76 -18.05
CA ASN A 346 15.04 -5.90 -17.26
C ASN A 346 14.77 -5.95 -15.75
N PRO A 347 14.64 -7.15 -15.15
CA PRO A 347 14.39 -7.30 -13.72
C PRO A 347 15.57 -6.83 -12.83
N ALA A 348 16.75 -6.59 -13.39
CA ALA A 348 17.91 -6.08 -12.66
C ALA A 348 17.95 -4.55 -12.57
N ARG A 349 17.05 -3.83 -13.26
CA ARG A 349 17.00 -2.37 -13.20
C ARG A 349 16.48 -1.91 -11.84
N LEU A 350 17.25 -1.07 -11.17
CA LEU A 350 16.96 -0.57 -9.82
C LEU A 350 16.48 0.88 -9.86
N ASP A 351 15.56 1.19 -8.95
CA ASP A 351 15.08 2.54 -8.73
C ASP A 351 15.47 3.05 -7.33
N LEU A 352 15.88 4.31 -7.25
CA LEU A 352 16.28 4.91 -5.96
C LEU A 352 15.04 5.35 -5.16
N PRO A 353 15.11 5.43 -3.81
CA PRO A 353 13.97 5.87 -2.99
C PRO A 353 13.37 7.23 -3.39
N PHE A 354 14.22 8.15 -3.79
CA PHE A 354 13.87 9.51 -4.22
C PHE A 354 13.86 9.66 -5.75
N SER A 355 13.65 8.55 -6.48
CA SER A 355 13.67 8.57 -7.92
C SER A 355 12.48 9.33 -8.51
N PRO A 356 12.72 10.21 -9.51
CA PRO A 356 11.66 10.80 -10.30
C PRO A 356 10.75 9.76 -10.99
N MET A 357 11.30 8.60 -11.38
CA MET A 357 10.54 7.55 -12.08
C MET A 357 9.45 6.95 -11.20
N LYS A 358 9.76 6.62 -9.95
CA LYS A 358 8.76 6.14 -8.98
C LYS A 358 7.67 7.16 -8.71
N ALA A 359 8.05 8.44 -8.57
CA ALA A 359 7.09 9.51 -8.42
C ALA A 359 6.17 9.63 -9.66
N LEU A 360 6.71 9.44 -10.87
CA LEU A 360 5.95 9.49 -12.10
C LEU A 360 4.89 8.38 -12.16
N ARG A 361 5.29 7.12 -11.92
CA ARG A 361 4.35 5.98 -11.90
C ARG A 361 3.22 6.20 -10.88
N ARG A 362 3.55 6.65 -9.66
CA ARG A 362 2.55 7.04 -8.65
C ARG A 362 1.60 8.13 -9.16
N MET A 363 2.10 9.17 -9.83
CA MET A 363 1.24 10.22 -10.37
C MET A 363 0.37 9.76 -11.54
N ARG A 364 0.84 8.85 -12.40
CA ARG A 364 0.00 8.22 -13.42
C ARG A 364 -1.14 7.46 -12.78
N THR A 365 -0.84 6.59 -11.82
CA THR A 365 -1.83 5.79 -11.10
C THR A 365 -2.83 6.68 -10.36
N LEU A 366 -2.36 7.71 -9.66
CA LEU A 366 -3.25 8.66 -8.96
C LEU A 366 -4.13 9.45 -9.93
N SER A 367 -3.60 9.81 -11.10
CA SER A 367 -4.36 10.49 -12.17
C SER A 367 -5.45 9.59 -12.75
N ALA A 368 -5.15 8.31 -12.96
CA ALA A 368 -6.11 7.32 -13.43
C ALA A 368 -7.20 7.04 -12.37
N ILE A 369 -6.82 6.91 -11.10
CA ILE A 369 -7.76 6.82 -9.98
C ILE A 369 -8.68 8.05 -9.97
N ALA A 370 -8.11 9.27 -10.02
CA ALA A 370 -8.91 10.49 -10.04
C ALA A 370 -9.86 10.55 -11.26
N ALA A 371 -9.46 10.06 -12.43
CA ALA A 371 -10.33 9.99 -13.60
C ALA A 371 -11.51 9.02 -13.41
N VAL A 372 -11.29 7.87 -12.77
CA VAL A 372 -12.34 6.86 -12.59
C VAL A 372 -13.31 7.23 -11.45
N GLN A 373 -12.81 7.78 -10.35
CA GLN A 373 -13.59 7.92 -9.11
C GLN A 373 -13.39 9.24 -8.35
N GLY A 374 -12.63 10.21 -8.88
CA GLY A 374 -12.15 11.38 -8.14
C GLY A 374 -13.22 12.26 -7.48
N ASP A 375 -14.42 12.33 -8.08
CA ASP A 375 -15.54 13.11 -7.54
C ASP A 375 -16.36 12.36 -6.49
N ARG A 376 -16.20 11.03 -6.40
CA ARG A 376 -17.00 10.14 -5.54
C ARG A 376 -16.27 9.72 -4.27
N VAL A 377 -14.94 9.69 -4.31
CA VAL A 377 -14.12 9.30 -3.16
C VAL A 377 -13.49 10.52 -2.51
N PHE A 378 -13.40 10.47 -1.19
CA PHE A 378 -12.91 11.55 -0.37
C PHE A 378 -11.57 11.20 0.26
N THR A 379 -10.72 12.20 0.40
CA THR A 379 -9.44 12.10 1.10
C THR A 379 -9.33 13.20 2.16
N SER A 380 -8.59 12.94 3.23
CA SER A 380 -8.27 13.94 4.24
C SER A 380 -6.84 14.41 4.03
N LEU A 381 -6.64 15.27 3.01
CA LEU A 381 -5.43 16.06 2.85
C LEU A 381 -5.39 17.19 3.90
N LEU A 382 -5.40 16.85 5.19
CA LEU A 382 -5.08 17.81 6.24
C LEU A 382 -3.66 17.55 6.75
N PRO A 383 -2.83 18.59 6.89
CA PRO A 383 -1.55 18.47 7.57
C PRO A 383 -1.84 18.05 9.02
N ALA A 384 -1.10 17.08 9.52
CA ALA A 384 -1.15 16.66 10.92
C ALA A 384 -1.11 17.89 11.85
N ARG A 385 -2.25 18.26 12.44
CA ARG A 385 -2.50 19.42 13.34
C ARG A 385 -1.23 20.26 13.62
N GLY A 386 -1.07 21.40 12.93
CA GLY A 386 0.04 22.31 13.25
C GLY A 386 0.27 23.51 12.31
N GLU A 387 -0.10 23.45 11.03
CA GLU A 387 0.12 24.58 10.12
C GLU A 387 -1.17 25.36 9.86
N LYS A 388 -1.23 26.59 10.35
CA LYS A 388 -2.24 27.57 9.95
C LYS A 388 -1.94 28.01 8.52
N VAL A 389 -2.73 27.55 7.55
CA VAL A 389 -2.73 28.14 6.21
C VAL A 389 -3.29 29.56 6.31
N ARG A 390 -2.45 30.56 6.02
CA ARG A 390 -2.89 31.95 5.83
C ARG A 390 -3.66 32.02 4.51
N MET A 391 -4.98 32.14 4.59
CA MET A 391 -5.83 32.56 3.46
C MET A 391 -5.41 33.96 2.99
N ARG A 392 -5.13 34.12 1.69
CA ARG A 392 -5.07 35.42 1.02
C ARG A 392 -6.47 35.82 0.57
N GLY A 393 -6.69 37.13 0.52
CA GLY A 393 -8.00 37.80 0.52
C GLY A 393 -8.97 37.39 -0.59
N ALA A 394 -10.25 37.45 -0.20
CA ALA A 394 -11.43 37.38 -1.04
C ALA A 394 -11.48 38.56 -2.03
N GLY A 395 -11.89 38.25 -3.25
CA GLY A 395 -12.17 39.22 -4.31
C GLY A 395 -12.17 38.51 -5.65
N ASP A 396 -13.28 37.82 -5.97
CA ASP A 396 -13.99 37.89 -7.25
C ASP A 396 -15.09 36.82 -7.31
N GLU A 397 -16.19 37.23 -7.93
CA GLU A 397 -17.54 36.65 -7.91
C GLU A 397 -17.62 35.20 -8.47
N PRO A 398 -18.41 34.29 -7.88
CA PRO A 398 -18.54 32.92 -8.38
C PRO A 398 -19.46 32.85 -9.62
N PRO A 399 -19.12 32.05 -10.66
CA PRO A 399 -20.04 31.79 -11.76
C PRO A 399 -21.20 30.90 -11.29
N GLN A 400 -22.41 31.26 -11.72
CA GLN A 400 -23.69 30.60 -11.41
C GLN A 400 -23.73 29.12 -11.87
N PRO A 401 -24.34 28.20 -11.11
CA PRO A 401 -24.41 26.78 -11.46
C PRO A 401 -25.52 26.49 -12.48
N VAL A 402 -25.17 25.80 -13.57
CA VAL A 402 -26.14 25.18 -14.49
C VAL A 402 -26.48 23.78 -13.96
N ALA A 403 -27.77 23.54 -13.75
CA ALA A 403 -28.30 22.33 -13.11
C ALA A 403 -28.04 21.04 -13.92
N SER A 404 -27.55 19.99 -13.24
CA SER A 404 -27.50 18.60 -13.71
C SER A 404 -28.31 17.72 -12.74
N PRO A 405 -29.11 16.75 -13.21
CA PRO A 405 -29.89 15.89 -12.33
C PRO A 405 -29.07 14.68 -11.84
N VAL A 406 -29.25 14.38 -10.55
CA VAL A 406 -28.72 13.23 -9.78
C VAL A 406 -27.26 13.36 -9.35
N THR A 407 -27.02 14.32 -8.45
CA THR A 407 -25.96 14.25 -7.43
C THR A 407 -26.67 14.06 -6.08
N PRO A 408 -26.36 13.06 -5.24
CA PRO A 408 -26.80 13.12 -3.86
C PRO A 408 -26.10 14.33 -3.23
N ALA A 409 -26.88 15.29 -2.75
CA ALA A 409 -26.38 16.39 -1.96
C ALA A 409 -25.84 15.84 -0.62
N LEU A 410 -24.55 15.52 -0.59
CA LEU A 410 -23.79 15.32 0.63
C LEU A 410 -22.61 16.29 0.56
N SER A 411 -22.74 17.46 1.20
CA SER A 411 -21.57 18.17 1.69
C SER A 411 -21.20 17.55 3.03
N PRO A 412 -20.13 16.73 3.15
CA PRO A 412 -19.72 16.20 4.43
C PRO A 412 -18.88 17.27 5.15
N ARG A 413 -19.51 18.40 5.49
CA ARG A 413 -18.99 19.26 6.56
C ARG A 413 -19.50 18.68 7.88
N THR A 414 -19.02 17.50 8.25
CA THR A 414 -19.23 16.97 9.59
C THR A 414 -18.15 17.51 10.52
N ALA A 415 -18.47 17.65 11.81
CA ALA A 415 -17.62 18.29 12.82
C ALA A 415 -16.35 17.49 13.20
N SER A 416 -15.83 16.63 12.32
CA SER A 416 -14.67 15.77 12.55
C SER A 416 -13.89 15.50 11.26
N GLY A 417 -13.14 16.51 10.79
CA GLY A 417 -12.15 16.39 9.70
C GLY A 417 -12.68 16.82 8.33
N ASP A 418 -11.96 17.74 7.68
CA ASP A 418 -12.28 18.21 6.32
C ASP A 418 -11.93 17.11 5.31
N TRP A 419 -12.89 16.23 5.01
CA TRP A 419 -12.79 15.29 3.90
C TRP A 419 -13.23 16.00 2.62
N VAL A 420 -12.38 16.00 1.60
CA VAL A 420 -12.64 16.64 0.30
C VAL A 420 -12.63 15.60 -0.81
N PRO A 421 -13.42 15.76 -1.88
CA PRO A 421 -13.32 14.91 -3.06
C PRO A 421 -11.87 14.84 -3.56
N LEU A 422 -11.40 13.66 -3.95
CA LEU A 422 -10.02 13.49 -4.43
C LEU A 422 -9.68 14.43 -5.59
N ALA A 423 -10.62 14.66 -6.52
CA ALA A 423 -10.42 15.59 -7.62
C ALA A 423 -10.12 17.01 -7.15
N GLU A 424 -10.86 17.51 -6.15
CA GLU A 424 -10.63 18.81 -5.52
C GLU A 424 -9.30 18.84 -4.75
N ALA A 425 -8.99 17.76 -4.04
CA ALA A 425 -7.77 17.61 -3.26
C ALA A 425 -6.50 17.70 -4.13
N LEU A 426 -6.56 17.20 -5.38
CA LEU A 426 -5.45 17.20 -6.32
C LEU A 426 -5.33 18.49 -7.13
N ASP A 427 -6.38 19.30 -7.22
CA ASP A 427 -6.41 20.49 -8.08
C ASP A 427 -5.26 21.49 -7.80
N PRO A 428 -4.90 21.81 -6.55
CA PRO A 428 -3.76 22.68 -6.24
C PRO A 428 -2.41 22.16 -6.73
N SER A 429 -2.32 20.86 -7.04
CA SER A 429 -1.12 20.20 -7.53
C SER A 429 -1.21 19.80 -9.01
N ARG A 430 -2.33 20.04 -9.70
CA ARG A 430 -2.55 19.66 -11.11
C ARG A 430 -1.43 20.13 -12.04
N ALA A 431 -1.18 21.44 -12.07
CA ALA A 431 -0.13 22.02 -12.92
C ALA A 431 1.27 21.49 -12.57
N ALA A 432 1.51 21.14 -11.30
CA ALA A 432 2.76 20.57 -10.85
C ALA A 432 2.91 19.11 -11.28
N ILE A 433 1.83 18.33 -11.30
CA ILE A 433 1.80 16.96 -11.82
C ILE A 433 2.05 16.96 -13.33
N GLU A 434 1.35 17.80 -14.08
CA GLU A 434 1.52 17.95 -15.54
C GLU A 434 2.94 18.38 -15.90
N ALA A 435 3.46 19.43 -15.25
CA ALA A 435 4.82 19.88 -15.47
C ALA A 435 5.87 18.82 -15.13
N PHE A 436 5.61 17.96 -14.14
CA PHE A 436 6.50 16.86 -13.77
C PHE A 436 6.53 15.74 -14.82
N ALA A 437 5.38 15.44 -15.43
CA ALA A 437 5.29 14.48 -16.53
C ALA A 437 6.04 14.96 -17.78
N ASP A 438 6.04 16.27 -18.04
CA ASP A 438 6.81 16.86 -19.14
C ASP A 438 8.31 17.00 -18.80
N ARG A 439 8.63 17.40 -17.57
CA ARG A 439 9.99 17.73 -17.14
C ARG A 439 10.32 17.04 -15.82
N SER A 440 11.27 16.11 -15.85
CA SER A 440 11.75 15.47 -14.63
C SER A 440 12.42 16.50 -13.69
N GLY A 441 12.19 16.37 -12.38
CA GLY A 441 12.77 17.27 -11.38
C GLY A 441 12.77 16.72 -9.97
N PHE A 442 13.95 16.65 -9.33
CA PHE A 442 14.11 16.05 -7.99
C PHE A 442 13.31 16.77 -6.88
N ALA A 443 13.28 18.10 -6.88
CA ALA A 443 12.54 18.87 -5.88
C ALA A 443 11.03 18.61 -5.98
N LEU A 444 10.52 18.53 -7.21
CA LEU A 444 9.12 18.27 -7.50
C LEU A 444 8.75 16.81 -7.18
N SER A 445 9.63 15.86 -7.49
CA SER A 445 9.46 14.44 -7.14
C SER A 445 9.19 14.23 -5.64
N ARG A 446 9.96 14.85 -4.73
CA ARG A 446 9.71 14.73 -3.27
C ARG A 446 8.36 15.30 -2.84
N ARG A 447 7.91 16.40 -3.46
CA ARG A 447 6.59 16.98 -3.17
C ARG A 447 5.47 16.05 -3.62
N LEU A 448 5.60 15.45 -4.80
CA LEU A 448 4.61 14.53 -5.37
C LEU A 448 4.57 13.17 -4.66
N GLN A 449 5.70 12.68 -4.14
CA GLN A 449 5.71 11.48 -3.28
C GLN A 449 4.90 11.70 -1.99
N ARG A 450 4.97 12.89 -1.39
CA ARG A 450 4.12 13.23 -0.22
C ARG A 450 2.65 13.27 -0.60
N LEU A 451 2.31 13.90 -1.73
CA LEU A 451 0.95 13.94 -2.24
C LEU A 451 0.33 12.54 -2.40
N TRP A 452 1.10 11.57 -2.90
CA TRP A 452 0.67 10.18 -2.98
C TRP A 452 0.34 9.59 -1.61
N ASN A 453 1.25 9.70 -0.64
CA ASN A 453 1.06 9.14 0.70
C ASN A 453 -0.13 9.78 1.43
N ASP A 454 -0.32 11.09 1.25
CA ASP A 454 -1.39 11.85 1.90
C ASP A 454 -2.76 11.56 1.27
N ALA A 455 -2.81 11.13 0.00
CA ALA A 455 -4.06 10.83 -0.69
C ALA A 455 -4.82 9.66 -0.05
N PHE A 456 -4.14 8.68 0.55
CA PHE A 456 -4.78 7.49 1.12
C PHE A 456 -4.98 7.58 2.64
N PRO A 457 -6.07 7.01 3.20
CA PRO A 457 -7.09 6.21 2.52
C PRO A 457 -8.07 7.07 1.71
N LEU A 458 -8.61 6.51 0.62
CA LEU A 458 -9.73 7.11 -0.09
C LEU A 458 -11.03 6.51 0.43
N ILE A 459 -12.00 7.35 0.78
CA ILE A 459 -13.25 6.94 1.42
C ILE A 459 -14.41 7.23 0.47
N LEU A 460 -15.12 6.19 0.05
CA LEU A 460 -16.49 6.31 -0.42
C LEU A 460 -17.40 6.21 0.82
N PRO A 461 -18.05 7.31 1.24
CA PRO A 461 -18.89 7.29 2.43
C PRO A 461 -20.10 6.34 2.26
N PRO A 462 -20.61 5.75 3.36
CA PRO A 462 -21.80 4.93 3.31
C PRO A 462 -23.04 5.74 2.89
N GLU A 463 -23.96 5.12 2.15
CA GLU A 463 -25.27 5.71 1.86
C GLU A 463 -26.14 5.72 3.13
N GLY A 464 -26.22 6.88 3.79
CA GLY A 464 -26.98 7.04 5.03
C GLY A 464 -26.31 6.38 6.25
N GLU A 465 -27.02 6.36 7.39
CA GLU A 465 -26.44 5.91 8.67
C GLU A 465 -26.09 4.42 8.72
N THR A 466 -26.87 3.58 8.03
CA THR A 466 -26.70 2.11 8.00
C THR A 466 -26.27 1.60 6.62
N GLY A 467 -25.68 2.47 5.81
CA GLY A 467 -25.20 2.13 4.47
C GLY A 467 -23.94 1.27 4.47
N LEU A 468 -23.48 0.93 3.27
CA LEU A 468 -22.20 0.30 3.02
C LEU A 468 -21.21 1.34 2.48
N GLY A 469 -20.15 1.62 3.23
CA GLY A 469 -19.03 2.46 2.79
C GLY A 469 -17.89 1.63 2.18
N VAL A 470 -16.97 2.28 1.49
CA VAL A 470 -15.74 1.65 0.97
C VAL A 470 -14.52 2.48 1.38
N ALA A 471 -13.55 1.83 2.00
CA ALA A 471 -12.25 2.41 2.29
C ALA A 471 -11.18 1.77 1.40
N ILE A 472 -10.57 2.56 0.55
CA ILE A 472 -9.54 2.16 -0.41
C ILE A 472 -8.17 2.51 0.17
N LEU A 473 -7.30 1.50 0.26
CA LEU A 473 -5.97 1.60 0.84
C LEU A 473 -4.89 1.44 -0.23
N ASP A 474 -3.80 2.18 -0.05
CA ASP A 474 -2.53 1.86 -0.72
C ASP A 474 -1.76 0.89 0.19
N SER A 475 -1.64 -0.35 -0.26
CA SER A 475 -0.90 -1.39 0.44
C SER A 475 0.48 -1.66 -0.13
N ASN A 476 0.97 -0.87 -1.09
CA ASN A 476 2.26 -1.09 -1.73
C ASN A 476 3.41 -0.69 -0.81
N ALA A 477 4.35 -1.61 -0.55
CA ALA A 477 5.57 -1.23 0.15
C ALA A 477 6.47 -0.38 -0.75
N ASP A 478 7.27 0.47 -0.12
CA ASP A 478 8.29 1.24 -0.81
C ASP A 478 9.46 0.34 -1.24
N THR A 479 9.30 -0.28 -2.41
CA THR A 479 10.28 -1.24 -2.94
C THR A 479 11.18 -0.59 -3.99
N HIS A 480 12.39 -1.13 -4.14
CA HIS A 480 13.46 -0.62 -5.02
C HIS A 480 14.09 -1.72 -5.89
N PHE A 481 13.68 -2.96 -5.67
CA PHE A 481 14.13 -4.16 -6.36
C PHE A 481 12.92 -4.92 -6.90
N SER A 482 13.04 -5.48 -8.10
CA SER A 482 12.00 -6.34 -8.68
C SER A 482 11.70 -7.57 -7.82
N PHE A 483 12.69 -8.10 -7.09
CA PHE A 483 12.48 -9.19 -6.12
C PHE A 483 11.61 -8.80 -4.92
N THR A 484 11.64 -7.52 -4.54
CA THR A 484 10.82 -7.00 -3.44
C THR A 484 9.49 -6.40 -3.93
N ASN A 485 9.24 -6.36 -5.23
CA ASN A 485 8.09 -5.68 -5.85
C ASN A 485 6.75 -6.08 -5.24
N ALA A 486 6.59 -7.37 -4.92
CA ALA A 486 5.36 -7.96 -4.39
C ALA A 486 5.11 -7.69 -2.89
N LEU A 487 6.01 -6.96 -2.21
CA LEU A 487 5.85 -6.68 -0.79
C LEU A 487 4.77 -5.62 -0.55
N GLY A 488 3.86 -5.94 0.37
CA GLY A 488 2.84 -5.01 0.83
C GLY A 488 3.07 -4.52 2.27
N MET A 489 2.61 -3.31 2.58
CA MET A 489 2.55 -2.78 3.95
C MET A 489 1.44 -1.73 4.07
N ILE A 490 0.88 -1.59 5.28
CA ILE A 490 -0.05 -0.49 5.59
C ILE A 490 0.63 0.53 6.52
N PRO A 491 0.83 1.79 6.10
CA PRO A 491 1.35 2.84 6.98
C PRO A 491 0.46 3.13 8.20
N ALA A 492 1.08 3.50 9.32
CA ALA A 492 0.38 3.74 10.58
C ALA A 492 -0.56 4.95 10.51
N ASP A 493 -0.19 6.00 9.79
CA ASP A 493 -1.04 7.17 9.52
C ASP A 493 -2.27 6.80 8.68
N GLN A 494 -2.09 5.97 7.65
CA GLN A 494 -3.20 5.47 6.82
C GLN A 494 -4.20 4.66 7.66
N ALA A 495 -3.72 3.76 8.52
CA ALA A 495 -4.56 2.99 9.43
C ALA A 495 -5.30 3.88 10.45
N ARG A 496 -4.66 4.93 11.00
CA ARG A 496 -5.33 5.88 11.90
C ARG A 496 -6.42 6.68 11.20
N ARG A 497 -6.18 7.16 9.97
CA ARG A 497 -7.19 7.85 9.15
C ARG A 497 -8.35 6.93 8.81
N LEU A 498 -8.06 5.64 8.55
CA LEU A 498 -9.05 4.61 8.30
C LEU A 498 -9.99 4.42 9.50
N THR A 499 -9.44 4.20 10.70
CA THR A 499 -10.28 4.00 11.90
C THR A 499 -11.09 5.25 12.23
N ALA A 500 -10.53 6.44 12.01
CA ALA A 500 -11.27 7.70 12.19
C ALA A 500 -12.49 7.82 11.26
N ALA A 501 -12.41 7.28 10.02
CA ALA A 501 -13.56 7.22 9.13
C ALA A 501 -14.64 6.25 9.64
N PHE A 502 -14.25 5.12 10.24
CA PHE A 502 -15.20 4.18 10.84
C PHE A 502 -15.91 4.76 12.07
N ASP A 503 -15.18 5.51 12.89
CA ASP A 503 -15.70 6.19 14.08
C ASP A 503 -16.69 7.30 13.71
N ALA A 504 -16.47 7.98 12.57
CA ALA A 504 -17.39 8.99 12.05
C ALA A 504 -18.73 8.40 11.57
N HIS A 505 -18.78 7.10 11.26
CA HIS A 505 -20.00 6.41 10.82
C HIS A 505 -20.22 5.13 11.64
N PRO A 506 -20.62 5.21 12.92
CA PRO A 506 -20.62 4.08 13.86
C PRO A 506 -21.67 3.00 13.55
N HIS A 507 -22.64 3.27 12.68
CA HIS A 507 -23.71 2.34 12.32
C HIS A 507 -23.61 1.80 10.88
N ALA A 508 -22.59 2.22 10.12
CA ALA A 508 -22.36 1.75 8.77
C ALA A 508 -21.57 0.43 8.74
N GLY A 509 -21.81 -0.35 7.69
CA GLY A 509 -20.93 -1.44 7.28
C GLY A 509 -19.87 -0.92 6.31
N TRP A 510 -18.75 -1.63 6.19
CA TRP A 510 -17.61 -1.18 5.39
C TRP A 510 -16.96 -2.30 4.59
N ILE A 511 -16.57 -1.97 3.36
CA ILE A 511 -15.57 -2.71 2.59
C ILE A 511 -14.20 -2.04 2.85
N VAL A 512 -13.22 -2.82 3.26
CA VAL A 512 -11.81 -2.39 3.32
C VAL A 512 -11.08 -3.02 2.13
N ALA A 513 -10.85 -2.21 1.10
CA ALA A 513 -10.25 -2.64 -0.16
C ALA A 513 -8.74 -2.32 -0.18
N LEU A 514 -7.93 -3.32 -0.47
CA LEU A 514 -6.47 -3.20 -0.63
C LEU A 514 -5.96 -4.26 -1.61
N HIS A 515 -4.74 -4.11 -2.14
CA HIS A 515 -4.22 -5.09 -3.09
C HIS A 515 -3.64 -6.35 -2.42
N HIS A 516 -2.65 -6.18 -1.55
CA HIS A 516 -1.97 -7.27 -0.84
C HIS A 516 -2.85 -7.92 0.23
N HIS A 517 -2.69 -9.23 0.44
CA HIS A 517 -3.50 -9.95 1.40
C HIS A 517 -3.04 -9.71 2.85
N VAL A 518 -4.02 -9.62 3.76
CA VAL A 518 -3.78 -9.32 5.19
C VAL A 518 -3.26 -10.52 5.98
N THR A 519 -3.46 -11.74 5.47
CA THR A 519 -3.08 -13.00 6.13
C THR A 519 -2.92 -14.14 5.13
N GLU A 520 -2.08 -15.13 5.47
CA GLU A 520 -1.83 -16.30 4.64
C GLU A 520 -3.02 -17.29 4.68
N TYR A 521 -3.47 -17.76 3.53
CA TYR A 521 -4.67 -18.60 3.42
C TYR A 521 -4.46 -19.97 4.10
N PRO A 522 -5.53 -20.59 4.64
CA PRO A 522 -5.49 -21.92 5.22
C PRO A 522 -5.42 -23.05 4.19
N ARG A 523 -4.65 -22.86 3.11
CA ARG A 523 -4.52 -23.83 2.01
C ARG A 523 -3.11 -24.43 1.95
N PRO A 524 -2.98 -25.73 1.69
CA PRO A 524 -1.68 -26.32 1.40
C PRO A 524 -1.11 -25.73 0.11
N VAL A 525 0.17 -25.36 0.15
CA VAL A 525 0.93 -24.86 -1.02
C VAL A 525 1.92 -25.93 -1.46
N LYS A 526 2.28 -25.93 -2.74
CA LYS A 526 3.27 -26.89 -3.27
C LYS A 526 4.68 -26.48 -2.92
N ALA A 527 5.00 -25.20 -3.10
CA ALA A 527 6.29 -24.62 -2.76
C ALA A 527 6.20 -23.62 -1.61
N PHE A 528 7.18 -23.63 -0.72
CA PHE A 528 7.29 -22.65 0.38
C PHE A 528 7.34 -21.20 -0.13
N SER A 529 7.95 -20.98 -1.31
CA SER A 529 8.02 -19.67 -1.97
C SER A 529 6.64 -19.03 -2.24
N GLU A 530 5.57 -19.82 -2.36
CA GLU A 530 4.20 -19.31 -2.55
C GLU A 530 3.66 -18.55 -1.32
N ARG A 531 4.31 -18.72 -0.16
CA ARG A 531 3.90 -18.14 1.14
C ARG A 531 4.83 -17.03 1.65
N ILE A 532 5.91 -16.76 0.93
CA ILE A 532 6.89 -15.75 1.32
C ILE A 532 6.60 -14.48 0.53
N ALA A 533 6.63 -13.33 1.20
CA ALA A 533 6.61 -12.01 0.58
C ALA A 533 5.36 -11.66 -0.25
N THR A 534 4.25 -12.38 -0.08
CA THR A 534 2.98 -12.12 -0.77
C THR A 534 1.92 -11.50 0.16
N SER A 535 2.05 -11.69 1.48
CA SER A 535 1.20 -11.03 2.49
C SER A 535 1.75 -9.66 2.87
N LEU A 536 0.86 -8.81 3.39
CA LEU A 536 1.27 -7.61 4.12
C LEU A 536 2.33 -7.97 5.15
N ILE A 537 3.48 -7.30 5.05
CA ILE A 537 4.57 -7.49 5.98
C ILE A 537 4.11 -7.22 7.41
N ASN A 538 3.35 -6.14 7.62
CA ASN A 538 2.76 -5.78 8.90
C ASN A 538 1.29 -6.24 9.04
N GLY A 539 0.89 -7.31 8.35
CA GLY A 539 -0.49 -7.80 8.31
C GLY A 539 -1.07 -8.13 9.69
N ALA A 540 -0.29 -8.77 10.56
CA ALA A 540 -0.73 -9.09 11.92
C ALA A 540 -0.94 -7.84 12.80
N TRP A 541 -0.12 -6.81 12.61
CA TRP A 541 -0.36 -5.52 13.25
C TRP A 541 -1.64 -4.87 12.72
N PHE A 542 -1.82 -4.87 11.40
CA PHE A 542 -2.95 -4.21 10.75
C PHE A 542 -4.28 -4.90 11.08
N LEU A 543 -4.34 -6.24 11.05
CA LEU A 543 -5.50 -7.01 11.48
C LEU A 543 -5.98 -6.61 12.88
N ARG A 544 -5.07 -6.39 13.82
CA ARG A 544 -5.42 -5.94 15.17
C ARG A 544 -6.02 -4.53 15.21
N GLN A 545 -5.65 -3.65 14.28
CA GLN A 545 -6.32 -2.35 14.14
C GLN A 545 -7.78 -2.51 13.67
N LEU A 546 -8.08 -3.58 12.92
CA LEU A 546 -9.43 -3.87 12.41
C LEU A 546 -10.31 -4.65 13.39
N VAL A 547 -9.73 -5.39 14.35
CA VAL A 547 -10.47 -6.22 15.33
C VAL A 547 -11.62 -5.48 16.01
N PRO A 548 -11.48 -4.23 16.51
CA PRO A 548 -12.58 -3.51 17.17
C PRO A 548 -13.81 -3.29 16.27
N TYR A 549 -13.61 -3.29 14.94
CA TYR A 549 -14.63 -3.04 13.95
C TYR A 549 -15.07 -4.31 13.21
N ALA A 550 -14.42 -5.46 13.47
CA ALA A 550 -14.45 -6.64 12.62
C ALA A 550 -15.84 -7.09 12.17
N ALA A 551 -16.85 -7.05 13.05
CA ALA A 551 -18.22 -7.43 12.72
C ALA A 551 -18.89 -6.54 11.64
N ARG A 552 -18.36 -5.35 11.41
CA ARG A 552 -18.85 -4.33 10.48
C ARG A 552 -18.00 -4.21 9.22
N LEU A 553 -16.97 -5.05 9.08
CA LEU A 553 -16.00 -4.96 7.98
C LEU A 553 -15.99 -6.24 7.15
N VAL A 554 -15.83 -6.07 5.84
CA VAL A 554 -15.30 -7.10 4.95
C VAL A 554 -14.02 -6.58 4.29
N VAL A 555 -12.93 -7.33 4.39
CA VAL A 555 -11.68 -7.02 3.70
C VAL A 555 -11.71 -7.65 2.31
N MET A 556 -11.46 -6.88 1.26
CA MET A 556 -11.46 -7.36 -0.13
C MET A 556 -10.12 -7.05 -0.79
N HIS A 557 -9.45 -8.07 -1.34
CA HIS A 557 -8.12 -7.91 -1.93
C HIS A 557 -7.83 -8.84 -3.12
N GLY A 558 -6.63 -8.68 -3.70
CA GLY A 558 -6.14 -9.33 -4.91
C GLY A 558 -4.79 -10.03 -4.75
N HIS A 559 -3.86 -9.75 -5.68
CA HIS A 559 -2.43 -10.04 -5.67
C HIS A 559 -2.01 -11.49 -5.97
N ARG A 560 -2.78 -12.48 -5.52
CA ARG A 560 -2.42 -13.91 -5.72
C ARG A 560 -3.12 -14.59 -6.89
N HIS A 561 -4.03 -13.89 -7.56
CA HIS A 561 -4.83 -14.42 -8.68
C HIS A 561 -5.69 -15.65 -8.31
N VAL A 562 -5.86 -15.91 -7.01
CA VAL A 562 -6.57 -17.07 -6.48
C VAL A 562 -7.65 -16.59 -5.54
N ASP A 563 -8.84 -17.16 -5.70
CA ASP A 563 -9.98 -16.87 -4.86
C ASP A 563 -9.89 -17.57 -3.50
N TRP A 564 -10.24 -16.82 -2.45
CA TRP A 564 -10.39 -17.35 -1.11
C TRP A 564 -11.41 -16.51 -0.35
N THR A 565 -12.24 -17.16 0.45
CA THR A 565 -13.20 -16.49 1.33
C THR A 565 -13.12 -17.13 2.68
N GLY A 566 -12.81 -16.31 3.69
CA GLY A 566 -12.55 -16.80 5.03
C GLY A 566 -12.77 -15.76 6.09
N ALA A 567 -12.44 -16.12 7.32
CA ALA A 567 -12.53 -15.24 8.46
C ALA A 567 -11.33 -15.39 9.40
N CYS A 568 -10.92 -14.27 9.98
CA CYS A 568 -10.07 -14.20 11.17
C CYS A 568 -10.93 -13.71 12.33
N GLY A 569 -11.48 -14.64 13.11
CA GLY A 569 -12.46 -14.31 14.13
C GLY A 569 -13.74 -13.77 13.50
N ALA A 570 -14.16 -12.57 13.89
CA ALA A 570 -15.32 -11.89 13.31
C ALA A 570 -15.02 -11.18 11.97
N LEU A 571 -13.75 -11.01 11.59
CA LEU A 571 -13.37 -10.27 10.39
C LEU A 571 -13.45 -11.16 9.15
N THR A 572 -14.32 -10.83 8.21
CA THR A 572 -14.41 -11.52 6.91
C THR A 572 -13.34 -11.00 5.96
N VAL A 573 -12.70 -11.91 5.22
CA VAL A 573 -11.67 -11.62 4.21
C VAL A 573 -12.02 -12.34 2.91
N VAL A 574 -11.98 -11.60 1.79
CA VAL A 574 -12.31 -12.05 0.44
C VAL A 574 -11.15 -11.72 -0.51
N SER A 575 -10.54 -12.75 -1.07
CA SER A 575 -9.55 -12.66 -2.15
C SER A 575 -10.24 -12.88 -3.49
N ALA A 576 -10.01 -11.99 -4.44
CA ALA A 576 -10.46 -12.17 -5.82
C ALA A 576 -9.51 -13.07 -6.61
N PRO A 577 -10.05 -13.92 -7.49
CA PRO A 577 -9.28 -14.48 -8.60
C PRO A 577 -9.06 -13.40 -9.66
N SER A 578 -8.10 -13.62 -10.56
CA SER A 578 -8.01 -12.77 -11.75
C SER A 578 -8.98 -13.27 -12.84
N PRO A 579 -9.77 -12.39 -13.48
CA PRO A 579 -10.54 -12.73 -14.66
C PRO A 579 -9.67 -12.82 -15.93
N VAL A 580 -8.36 -12.58 -15.80
CA VAL A 580 -7.42 -12.56 -16.92
C VAL A 580 -6.33 -13.62 -16.74
N MET A 581 -5.68 -13.62 -15.58
CA MET A 581 -4.53 -14.46 -15.27
C MET A 581 -4.96 -15.93 -15.19
N GLY A 582 -4.46 -16.69 -16.15
CA GLY A 582 -4.71 -18.12 -16.29
C GLY A 582 -4.08 -18.63 -17.59
N PRO A 583 -3.87 -19.95 -17.73
CA PRO A 583 -3.29 -20.51 -18.94
C PRO A 583 -4.05 -20.10 -20.21
N GLU A 584 -3.34 -20.01 -21.33
CA GLU A 584 -3.95 -19.84 -22.64
C GLU A 584 -4.96 -20.97 -22.90
N GLY A 585 -6.14 -20.62 -23.45
CA GLY A 585 -7.23 -21.58 -23.73
C GLY A 585 -8.03 -22.10 -22.52
N ARG A 586 -7.64 -21.81 -21.27
CA ARG A 586 -8.46 -22.16 -20.09
C ARG A 586 -9.34 -21.00 -19.65
N GLY A 587 -10.56 -21.33 -19.25
CA GLY A 587 -11.48 -20.38 -18.65
C GLY A 587 -10.94 -19.80 -17.34
N THR A 588 -11.33 -18.57 -17.06
CA THR A 588 -11.07 -17.83 -15.82
C THR A 588 -12.41 -17.29 -15.31
N HIS A 589 -12.43 -16.58 -14.19
CA HIS A 589 -13.69 -16.12 -13.62
C HIS A 589 -13.47 -14.92 -12.70
N PHE A 590 -14.57 -14.25 -12.35
CA PHE A 590 -14.65 -13.33 -11.22
C PHE A 590 -15.95 -13.56 -10.45
N TYR A 591 -16.13 -12.85 -9.34
CA TYR A 591 -17.33 -12.94 -8.51
C TYR A 591 -18.06 -11.62 -8.41
N VAL A 592 -19.39 -11.68 -8.47
CA VAL A 592 -20.28 -10.64 -7.94
C VAL A 592 -20.64 -11.04 -6.53
N GLN A 593 -20.02 -10.37 -5.57
CA GLN A 593 -20.20 -10.57 -4.15
C GLN A 593 -21.53 -9.95 -3.71
N ALA A 594 -22.23 -10.65 -2.81
CA ALA A 594 -23.49 -10.18 -2.24
C ALA A 594 -23.29 -9.91 -0.74
N LEU A 595 -23.56 -8.68 -0.31
CA LEU A 595 -23.34 -8.22 1.06
C LEU A 595 -24.64 -7.68 1.65
N THR A 596 -24.83 -7.84 2.95
CA THR A 596 -25.92 -7.17 3.69
C THR A 596 -25.34 -6.41 4.87
N VAL A 597 -25.96 -5.28 5.19
CA VAL A 597 -25.65 -4.49 6.39
C VAL A 597 -26.85 -4.59 7.33
N GLY A 598 -26.65 -5.29 8.45
CA GLY A 598 -27.68 -5.48 9.48
C GLY A 598 -27.61 -4.42 10.57
N ALA A 599 -28.35 -4.67 11.66
CA ALA A 599 -28.35 -3.80 12.85
C ALA A 599 -26.92 -3.57 13.38
N GLY A 600 -26.63 -2.32 13.78
CA GLY A 600 -25.32 -1.93 14.27
C GLY A 600 -24.20 -1.95 13.22
N GLY A 601 -24.55 -1.94 11.93
CA GLY A 601 -23.59 -1.93 10.81
C GLY A 601 -22.97 -3.30 10.51
N ARG A 602 -23.51 -4.39 11.07
CA ARG A 602 -22.94 -5.73 10.91
C ARG A 602 -22.97 -6.15 9.44
N VAL A 603 -21.81 -6.46 8.88
CA VAL A 603 -21.69 -6.92 7.49
C VAL A 603 -21.79 -8.44 7.44
N SER A 604 -22.61 -8.98 6.55
CA SER A 604 -22.68 -10.41 6.27
C SER A 604 -22.48 -10.68 4.78
N LEU A 605 -21.58 -11.60 4.47
CA LEU A 605 -21.32 -12.08 3.11
C LEU A 605 -22.29 -13.22 2.78
N LEU A 606 -23.06 -13.03 1.72
CA LEU A 606 -23.98 -14.03 1.18
C LEU A 606 -23.29 -14.87 0.09
N ALA A 607 -24.00 -15.85 -0.46
CA ALA A 607 -23.50 -16.64 -1.58
C ALA A 607 -23.21 -15.75 -2.79
N PRO A 608 -21.98 -15.74 -3.32
CA PRO A 608 -21.63 -14.92 -4.47
C PRO A 608 -22.13 -15.53 -5.79
N GLN A 609 -22.32 -14.68 -6.78
CA GLN A 609 -22.53 -15.12 -8.16
C GLN A 609 -21.18 -15.22 -8.86
N ARG A 610 -20.83 -16.42 -9.30
CA ARG A 610 -19.63 -16.68 -10.10
C ARG A 610 -19.88 -16.37 -11.57
N VAL A 611 -19.00 -15.62 -12.21
CA VAL A 611 -19.07 -15.26 -13.64
C VAL A 611 -17.89 -15.85 -14.37
N GLU A 612 -18.16 -16.83 -15.23
CA GLU A 612 -17.13 -17.49 -16.05
C GLU A 612 -16.75 -16.65 -17.27
N ILE A 613 -15.45 -16.63 -17.56
CA ILE A 613 -14.81 -15.99 -18.70
C ILE A 613 -14.15 -17.07 -19.53
N GLU A 614 -14.57 -17.20 -20.78
CA GLU A 614 -14.02 -18.18 -21.69
C GLU A 614 -12.54 -17.91 -22.00
N GLY A 615 -11.77 -19.00 -22.11
CA GLY A 615 -10.39 -18.95 -22.57
C GLY A 615 -10.32 -18.45 -24.02
N ASP A 616 -9.16 -17.97 -24.43
CA ASP A 616 -8.96 -17.58 -25.82
C ASP A 616 -9.03 -18.83 -26.69
N SER A 617 -9.98 -18.88 -27.63
CA SER A 617 -10.02 -19.90 -28.66
C SER A 617 -8.73 -19.76 -29.47
N GLY A 618 -7.86 -20.77 -29.40
CA GLY A 618 -6.59 -20.77 -30.11
C GLY A 618 -6.83 -20.41 -31.58
N VAL A 619 -6.11 -19.38 -32.05
CA VAL A 619 -6.04 -19.05 -33.48
C VAL A 619 -5.20 -20.10 -34.19
#